data_AF-A0A8T5TWC4-F1
#
_entry.id   AF-A0A8T5TWC4-F1
#
_cell.length_a   1.000
_cell.length_b   1.000
_cell.length_c   1.000
_cell.angle_alpha   90.00
_cell.angle_beta   90.00
_cell.angle_gamma   90.00
#
_symmetry.space_group_name_H-M   'P 1'
#
loop_
_entity.id
_entity.type
_entity.pdbx_description
1 polymer ?
#
loop_
_entity_poly.entity_id
_entity_poly.type
_entity_poly.pdbx_seq_one_letter_code
_entity_poly.pdbx_strand_id
1 'polypeptide(L)' 'MSKKISILQFSDTHIRQSENFNKQAFTKAIEHINKLNVDYIIHLGDVTEEGTTEDYELAKKLLSKIKKEV' A
#
# COMPACT_ATOMS: atom_id res chain seq x y z
N MET A 1 -5.08 -26.54 -18.57
CA MET A 1 -5.63 -25.19 -18.33
C MET A 1 -4.51 -24.31 -17.81
N SER A 2 -4.32 -23.10 -18.35
CA SER A 2 -3.33 -22.15 -17.82
C SER A 2 -3.78 -21.60 -16.46
N LYS A 3 -2.85 -21.46 -15.51
CA LYS A 3 -3.14 -20.79 -14.23
C LYS A 3 -3.59 -19.35 -14.51
N LYS A 4 -4.72 -18.93 -13.95
CA LYS A 4 -5.13 -17.51 -13.97
C LYS A 4 -4.28 -16.75 -12.95
N ILE A 5 -3.78 -15.58 -13.35
CA ILE A 5 -3.03 -14.67 -12.48
C ILE A 5 -3.97 -13.53 -12.06
N SER A 6 -4.03 -13.24 -10.76
CA SER A 6 -4.76 -12.08 -10.22
C SER A 6 -3.79 -11.03 -9.69
N ILE A 7 -4.03 -9.77 -10.07
CA ILE A 7 -3.19 -8.63 -9.71
C ILE A 7 -4.08 -7.57 -9.09
N LEU A 8 -3.70 -7.10 -7.89
CA LEU A 8 -4.26 -5.92 -7.26
C LEU A 8 -3.39 -4.72 -7.56
N GLN A 9 -3.99 -3.64 -8.02
CA GLN A 9 -3.32 -2.38 -8.31
C GLN A 9 -3.92 -1.25 -7.48
N PHE A 10 -3.08 -0.40 -6.91
CA PHE A 10 -3.49 0.80 -6.19
C PHE A 10 -2.40 1.88 -6.32
N SER A 11 -2.70 3.12 -5.97
CA SER A 11 -1.82 4.28 -6.19
C SER A 11 -2.16 5.42 -5.23
N ASP A 12 -1.41 6.52 -5.30
CA ASP A 12 -1.77 7.83 -4.73
C ASP A 12 -2.02 7.76 -3.22
N THR A 13 -1.12 7.09 -2.50
CA THR A 13 -1.23 7.00 -1.04
C THR A 13 -0.79 8.27 -0.35
N HIS A 14 0.05 9.10 -0.99
CA HIS A 14 0.45 10.42 -0.51
C HIS A 14 0.87 10.40 0.98
N ILE A 15 1.65 9.39 1.35
CA ILE A 15 2.09 9.15 2.74
C ILE A 15 2.98 10.29 3.18
N ARG A 16 2.68 10.84 4.36
CA ARG A 16 3.48 11.89 5.00
C ARG A 16 3.41 11.81 6.51
N GLN A 17 4.41 12.37 7.19
CA GLN A 17 4.46 12.43 8.65
C GLN A 17 3.33 13.27 9.28
N SER A 18 2.78 14.24 8.55
CA SER A 18 1.79 15.21 9.06
C SER A 18 0.47 14.56 9.52
N GLU A 19 -0.28 15.28 10.35
CA GLU A 19 -1.62 14.86 10.79
C GLU A 19 -2.65 14.81 9.65
N ASN A 20 -2.39 15.49 8.53
CA ASN A 20 -3.29 15.51 7.37
C ASN A 20 -3.22 14.22 6.52
N PHE A 21 -2.29 13.31 6.80
CA PHE A 21 -2.31 11.99 6.17
C PHE A 21 -3.51 11.19 6.69
N ASN A 22 -4.39 10.73 5.79
CA ASN A 22 -5.58 9.98 6.15
C ASN A 22 -5.24 8.53 6.56
N LYS A 23 -4.66 8.40 7.77
CA LYS A 23 -4.25 7.12 8.36
C LYS A 23 -5.40 6.14 8.48
N GLN A 24 -6.62 6.62 8.70
CA GLN A 24 -7.80 5.77 8.82
C GLN A 24 -8.18 5.14 7.47
N ALA A 25 -8.23 5.92 6.39
CA ALA A 25 -8.51 5.41 5.05
C ALA A 25 -7.42 4.43 4.60
N PHE A 26 -6.15 4.79 4.81
CA PHE A 26 -5.03 3.89 4.53
C PHE A 26 -5.16 2.56 5.28
N THR A 27 -5.42 2.60 6.59
CA THR A 27 -5.56 1.38 7.41
C THR A 27 -6.70 0.50 6.91
N LYS A 28 -7.87 1.06 6.60
CA LYS A 28 -9.00 0.31 6.03
C LYS A 28 -8.66 -0.34 4.69
N ALA A 29 -7.91 0.36 3.83
CA ALA A 29 -7.46 -0.19 2.55
C ALA A 29 -6.53 -1.38 2.76
N ILE A 30 -5.55 -1.28 3.68
CA ILE A 30 -4.64 -2.39 4.01
C ILE A 30 -5.39 -3.59 4.58
N GLU A 31 -6.36 -3.36 5.48
CA GLU A 31 -7.21 -4.42 6.03
C GLU A 31 -8.05 -5.12 4.95
N HIS A 32 -8.51 -4.37 3.94
CA HIS A 32 -9.22 -4.95 2.80
C HIS A 32 -8.28 -5.75 1.90
N ILE A 33 -7.12 -5.18 1.53
CA ILE A 33 -6.09 -5.83 0.70
C ILE A 33 -5.67 -7.17 1.32
N ASN A 34 -5.44 -7.20 2.63
CA ASN A 34 -5.02 -8.41 3.34
C ASN A 34 -6.07 -9.54 3.37
N LYS A 35 -7.32 -9.27 2.98
CA LYS A 35 -8.38 -10.30 2.86
C LYS A 35 -8.49 -10.88 1.45
N LEU A 36 -7.79 -10.29 0.47
CA LEU A 36 -7.87 -10.70 -0.93
C LEU A 36 -6.80 -11.76 -1.23
N ASN A 37 -7.20 -12.82 -1.93
CA ASN A 37 -6.26 -13.83 -2.43
C ASN A 37 -5.79 -13.43 -3.84
N VAL A 38 -4.66 -12.71 -3.91
CA VAL A 38 -4.07 -12.24 -5.17
C VAL A 38 -2.62 -12.68 -5.34
N ASP A 39 -2.21 -12.96 -6.58
CA ASP A 39 -0.83 -13.36 -6.87
C ASP A 39 0.14 -12.18 -6.76
N TYR A 40 -0.29 -10.96 -7.06
CA TYR A 40 0.55 -9.76 -7.00
C TYR A 40 -0.21 -8.55 -6.49
N ILE A 41 0.51 -7.67 -5.80
CA ILE A 41 0.04 -6.35 -5.37
C ILE A 41 1.05 -5.33 -5.89
N ILE A 42 0.57 -4.33 -6.64
CA ILE A 42 1.40 -3.33 -7.28
C ILE A 42 0.91 -1.95 -6.86
N HIS A 43 1.82 -1.14 -6.31
CA HIS A 43 1.59 0.28 -6.07
C HIS A 43 2.09 1.08 -7.29
N LEU A 44 1.27 1.93 -7.90
CA LEU A 44 1.55 2.52 -9.22
C LEU A 44 2.23 3.90 -9.20
N GLY A 45 2.31 4.58 -8.07
CA GLY A 45 3.01 5.87 -7.98
C GLY A 45 2.49 6.71 -6.82
N ASP A 46 3.07 7.89 -6.61
CA ASP A 46 2.64 8.84 -5.58
C ASP A 46 2.49 8.20 -4.19
N VAL A 47 3.54 7.45 -3.83
CA VAL A 47 3.65 6.73 -2.55
C VAL A 47 3.72 7.73 -1.39
N THR A 48 4.48 8.80 -1.56
CA THR A 48 4.69 9.85 -0.56
C THR A 48 4.19 11.18 -1.12
N GLU A 49 3.75 12.09 -0.25
CA GLU A 49 3.37 13.44 -0.68
C GLU A 49 4.58 14.25 -1.17
N GLU A 50 5.62 14.37 -0.33
CA GLU A 50 6.71 15.34 -0.54
C GLU A 50 8.00 14.68 -1.04
N GLY A 51 8.06 13.34 -1.10
CA GLY A 51 9.25 12.61 -1.53
C GLY A 51 10.43 12.70 -0.55
N THR A 52 10.20 13.08 0.71
CA THR A 52 11.25 13.18 1.73
C THR A 52 11.73 11.80 2.19
N THR A 53 12.94 11.73 2.74
CA THR A 53 13.48 10.47 3.27
C THR A 53 12.59 9.94 4.41
N GLU A 54 12.14 10.82 5.28
CA GLU A 54 11.27 10.51 6.41
C GLU A 54 9.91 9.97 5.97
N ASP A 55 9.34 10.52 4.88
CA ASP A 55 8.09 10.02 4.33
C ASP A 55 8.26 8.64 3.69
N TYR A 56 9.38 8.37 3.02
CA TYR A 56 9.66 7.04 2.48
C TYR A 56 9.91 6.00 3.59
N GLU A 57 10.58 6.36 4.69
CA GLU A 57 10.74 5.47 5.84
C GLU A 57 9.38 5.15 6.49
N LEU A 58 8.49 6.13 6.60
CA LEU A 58 7.11 5.89 7.04
C LEU A 58 6.34 5.03 6.05
N ALA A 59 6.43 5.31 4.75
CA ALA A 59 5.77 4.55 3.70
C ALA A 59 6.18 3.09 3.75
N LYS A 60 7.48 2.81 3.88
CA LYS A 60 8.02 1.46 4.04
C LYS A 60 7.42 0.75 5.26
N LYS A 61 7.36 1.42 6.42
CA LYS A 61 6.76 0.90 7.66
C LYS A 61 5.26 0.64 7.54
N LEU A 62 4.54 1.48 6.79
CA LEU A 62 3.09 1.36 6.61
C LEU A 62 2.74 0.29 5.59
N LEU A 63 3.41 0.26 4.44
CA LEU A 63 3.20 -0.71 3.36
C LEU A 63 3.67 -2.11 3.76
N SER A 64 4.65 -2.25 4.66
CA SER A 64 5.04 -3.57 5.20
C SER A 64 3.93 -4.27 6.00
N LYS A 65 2.82 -3.58 6.31
CA LYS A 65 1.63 -4.17 6.93
C LYS A 65 0.75 -4.94 5.94
N ILE A 66 1.03 -4.83 4.64
CA ILE A 66 0.41 -5.69 3.63
C ILE A 66 0.99 -7.09 3.83
N LYS A 67 0.16 -7.98 4.37
CA LYS A 67 0.51 -9.38 4.62
C LYS A 67 0.22 -10.15 3.35
N LYS A 68 1.27 -10.47 2.60
CA LYS A 68 1.21 -11.58 1.67
C LYS A 68 1.75 -12.80 2.42
N GLU A 69 0.93 -13.84 2.58
CA GLU A 69 1.47 -15.15 2.92
C GLU A 69 2.34 -15.55 1.72
N VAL A 70 3.67 -15.57 1.93
CA VAL A 70 4.65 -15.95 0.91
C VAL A 70 4.83 -17.45 0.95
#